data_AF-A0A3P1C075-F1
#
_entry.id   AF-A0A3P1C075-F1
#
_cell.length_a   1.000
_cell.length_b   1.000
_cell.length_c   1.000
_cell.angle_alpha   90.00
_cell.angle_beta   90.00
_cell.angle_gamma   90.00
#
_symmetry.space_group_name_H-M   'P 1'
#
loop_
_entity.id
_entity.type
_entity.pdbx_description
1 polymer ?
#
loop_
_entity_poly.entity_id
_entity_poly.type
_entity_poly.pdbx_seq_one_letter_code
_entity_poly.pdbx_strand_id
1 'polypeptide(L)' 'MWYFTLRQDDLSSNQYRFLQQKATLTEVELFNEPYSNLRLFGVASEQYRAFVDALDLEGLHYQVMSERPTRKQLLESMR' A
#
# COMPACT_ATOMS: atom_id res chain seq x y z
N MET A 1 -1.66 7.18 -12.26
CA MET A 1 -2.01 6.25 -11.18
C MET A 1 -0.72 5.95 -10.43
N TRP A 2 -0.75 6.01 -9.12
CA TRP A 2 0.37 5.68 -8.24
C TRP A 2 0.01 4.47 -7.41
N TYR A 3 1.00 3.65 -7.09
CA TYR A 3 0.82 2.42 -6.33
C TYR A 3 1.57 2.52 -5.02
N PHE A 4 0.82 2.41 -3.93
CA PHE A 4 1.35 2.41 -2.58
C PHE A 4 1.30 1.00 -2.01
N THR A 5 2.45 0.52 -1.54
CA THR A 5 2.61 -0.79 -0.92
C THR A 5 2.87 -0.63 0.57
N LEU A 6 2.05 -1.28 1.38
CA LEU A 6 2.19 -1.31 2.83
C LEU A 6 2.22 -2.76 3.32
N ARG A 7 2.95 -3.04 4.40
CA ARG A 7 2.85 -4.34 5.06
C ARG A 7 1.51 -4.46 5.76
N GLN A 8 0.89 -5.63 5.69
CA GLN A 8 -0.39 -5.87 6.36
C GLN A 8 -0.27 -5.69 7.87
N ASP A 9 0.85 -6.11 8.45
CA ASP A 9 1.04 -6.11 9.91
C ASP A 9 1.26 -4.70 10.47
N ASP A 10 1.61 -3.75 9.61
CA ASP A 10 1.78 -2.32 9.96
C ASP A 10 0.44 -1.56 9.88
N LEU A 11 -0.65 -2.22 9.47
CA LEU A 11 -1.96 -1.61 9.26
C LEU A 11 -3.01 -2.13 10.25
N SER A 12 -3.52 -1.24 11.08
CA SER A 12 -4.75 -1.54 11.81
C SER A 12 -5.94 -1.68 10.86
N SER A 13 -6.98 -2.41 11.28
CA SER A 13 -8.21 -2.55 10.49
C SER A 13 -8.93 -1.22 10.22
N ASN A 14 -8.71 -0.20 11.07
CA ASN A 14 -9.27 1.13 10.88
C ASN A 14 -8.50 1.91 9.83
N GLN A 15 -7.16 1.93 9.92
CA GLN A 15 -6.30 2.56 8.91
C GLN A 15 -6.49 1.91 7.54
N TYR A 16 -6.56 0.59 7.47
CA TYR A 16 -6.82 -0.12 6.22
C TYR A 16 -8.13 0.31 5.55
N ARG A 17 -9.24 0.35 6.30
CA ARG A 17 -10.55 0.79 5.78
C ARG A 17 -10.53 2.26 5.36
N PHE A 18 -9.87 3.12 6.14
CA PHE A 18 -9.73 4.53 5.82
C PHE A 18 -8.97 4.76 4.51
N LEU A 19 -7.85 4.06 4.31
CA LEU A 19 -7.08 4.13 3.06
C LEU A 19 -7.85 3.55 1.88
N GLN A 20 -8.60 2.46 2.08
CA GLN A 20 -9.44 1.86 1.04
C GLN A 20 -10.50 2.84 0.51
N GLN A 21 -11.07 3.71 1.36
CA GLN A 21 -12.04 4.72 0.93
C GLN A 21 -11.41 5.86 0.11
N LYS A 22 -10.10 6.05 0.22
CA LYS A 22 -9.35 7.10 -0.48
C LYS A 22 -8.66 6.59 -1.75
N ALA A 23 -8.44 5.29 -1.86
CA ALA A 23 -7.81 4.67 -3.00
C ALA A 23 -8.83 4.40 -4.11
N THR A 24 -8.38 4.42 -5.36
CA THR A 24 -9.18 4.01 -6.52
C THR A 24 -9.25 2.49 -6.65
N LEU A 25 -8.18 1.80 -6.26
CA LEU A 25 -8.06 0.35 -6.26
C LEU A 25 -7.40 -0.11 -4.96
N THR A 26 -7.86 -1.24 -4.42
CA THR A 26 -7.21 -1.88 -3.26
C THR A 26 -7.05 -3.36 -3.54
N GLU A 27 -5.83 -3.86 -3.35
CA GLU A 27 -5.48 -5.25 -3.56
C GLU A 27 -4.70 -5.80 -2.36
N VAL A 28 -4.64 -7.12 -2.29
CA VAL A 28 -3.93 -7.85 -1.25
C VAL A 28 -3.03 -8.85 -1.93
N GLU A 29 -1.73 -8.72 -1.72
CA GLU A 29 -0.78 -9.71 -2.19
C GLU A 29 -0.46 -10.67 -1.05
N LEU A 30 -0.84 -11.94 -1.25
CA LEU A 30 -0.64 -12.99 -0.28
C LEU A 30 0.72 -13.65 -0.48
N PHE A 31 1.50 -13.71 0.60
CA PHE A 31 2.74 -14.45 0.68
C PHE A 31 2.66 -15.55 1.74
N ASN A 32 3.48 -16.58 1.58
CA ASN A 32 3.65 -17.61 2.59
C ASN A 32 4.76 -17.20 3.56
N GLU A 33 4.75 -17.82 4.75
CA GLU A 33 5.82 -17.68 5.72
C GLU A 33 7.20 -17.90 5.05
N PRO A 34 8.21 -17.07 5.37
CA PRO A 34 8.27 -16.10 6.47
C PRO A 34 7.81 -14.67 6.11
N TYR A 35 7.26 -14.44 4.92
CA TYR A 35 6.97 -13.08 4.44
C TYR A 35 5.57 -12.62 4.85
N SER A 36 5.47 -11.37 5.31
CA SER A 36 4.18 -10.72 5.58
C SER A 36 3.40 -10.49 4.29
N ASN A 37 2.08 -10.55 4.38
CA ASN A 37 1.21 -10.10 3.30
C ASN A 37 1.35 -8.59 3.07
N LEU A 38 1.11 -8.15 1.85
CA LEU A 38 1.17 -6.74 1.48
C LEU A 38 -0.22 -6.23 1.06
N ARG A 39 -0.49 -4.97 1.39
CA ARG A 39 -1.65 -4.22 0.90
C ARG A 39 -1.18 -3.27 -0.19
N LEU A 40 -1.86 -3.31 -1.33
CA LEU A 40 -1.56 -2.45 -2.47
C LEU A 40 -2.72 -1.48 -2.70
N PHE A 41 -2.42 -0.19 -2.81
CA PHE A 41 -3.40 0.85 -3.08
C PHE A 41 -3.05 1.56 -4.38
N GLY A 42 -3.94 1.47 -5.36
CA GLY A 42 -3.89 2.26 -6.58
C GLY A 42 -4.60 3.60 -6.37
N VAL A 43 -3.87 4.70 -6.53
CA VAL A 43 -4.35 6.06 -6.26
C VAL A 43 -4.25 6.92 -7.51
N ALA A 44 -5.35 7.54 -7.91
CA ALA A 44 -5.39 8.45 -9.04
C ALA A 44 -4.42 9.64 -8.83
N SER A 45 -3.86 10.19 -9.91
CA SER A 45 -2.82 11.22 -9.79
C SER A 45 -3.33 12.48 -9.08
N GLU A 46 -4.61 12.79 -9.22
CA GLU A 46 -5.28 13.92 -8.58
C GLU A 46 -5.43 13.73 -7.07
N GLN A 47 -5.46 12.48 -6.60
CA GLN A 47 -5.62 12.11 -5.19
C GLN A 47 -4.29 11.82 -4.49
N TYR A 48 -3.18 11.78 -5.25
CA TYR A 48 -1.85 11.43 -4.75
C TYR A 48 -1.47 12.19 -3.49
N ARG A 49 -1.54 13.52 -3.53
CA ARG A 49 -1.14 14.37 -2.39
C ARG A 49 -1.97 14.09 -1.15
N ALA A 50 -3.30 14.04 -1.30
CA ALA A 50 -4.20 13.77 -0.19
C ALA A 50 -4.01 12.37 0.41
N PHE A 51 -3.56 11.40 -0.39
CA PHE A 51 -3.24 10.05 0.08
C PHE A 51 -1.91 10.00 0.82
N VAL A 52 -0.88 10.67 0.31
CA VAL A 52 0.42 10.83 1.00
C VAL A 52 0.22 11.53 2.35
N ASP A 53 -0.50 12.65 2.38
CA ASP A 53 -0.77 13.38 3.61
C ASP A 53 -1.49 12.47 4.65
N ALA A 54 -2.41 11.62 4.20
CA ALA A 54 -3.10 10.67 5.07
C ALA A 54 -2.19 9.57 5.63
N LEU A 55 -1.24 9.07 4.82
CA LEU A 55 -0.26 8.09 5.26
C LEU A 55 0.73 8.68 6.27
N ASP A 56 1.22 9.89 5.99
CA ASP A 56 2.21 10.59 6.81
C ASP A 56 1.61 11.01 8.16
N LEU A 57 0.35 11.48 8.19
CA LEU A 57 -0.37 11.82 9.43
C LEU A 57 -0.56 10.61 10.36
N GLU A 58 -0.77 9.42 9.79
CA GLU A 58 -0.91 8.16 10.52
C GLU A 58 0.45 7.52 10.85
N GLY A 59 1.56 8.09 10.38
CA GLY A 59 2.92 7.57 10.59
C GLY A 59 3.16 6.22 9.92
N LEU A 60 2.47 5.93 8.81
CA LEU A 60 2.53 4.63 8.15
C LEU A 60 3.75 4.52 7.23
N HIS A 61 4.41 3.37 7.26
CA HIS A 61 5.49 3.06 6.33
C HIS A 61 4.93 2.53 5.00
N TYR A 62 5.40 3.10 3.89
CA TYR A 62 4.97 2.71 2.55
C TYR A 62 6.11 2.77 1.54
N GLN A 63 5.95 2.00 0.46
CA GLN A 63 6.70 2.16 -0.78
C GLN A 63 5.77 2.71 -1.85
N VAL A 64 6.29 3.58 -2.72
CA VAL A 64 5.52 4.21 -3.79
C VAL A 64 6.16 3.98 -5.15
N MET A 65 5.34 3.63 -6.14
CA MET A 65 5.78 3.39 -7.52
C MET A 65 4.78 4.01 -8.50
N SER A 66 5.26 4.45 -9.67
CA SER A 66 4.42 4.98 -10.75
C SER A 66 3.74 3.90 -11.60
N GLU A 67 4.15 2.64 -11.43
CA GLU A 67 3.62 1.46 -12.12
C GLU A 67 3.22 0.39 -11.12
N ARG A 68 2.29 -0.49 -11.52
CA ARG A 68 1.84 -1.59 -10.65
C ARG A 68 3.00 -2.55 -10.39
N PRO A 69 3.43 -2.74 -9.14
CA PRO A 69 4.54 -3.63 -8.85
C PRO A 69 4.18 -5.08 -9.18
N THR A 70 5.15 -5.80 -9.72
CA THR A 70 5.04 -7.24 -9.93
C THR A 70 5.25 -7.99 -8.61
N ARG A 71 4.71 -9.21 -8.52
CA ARG A 71 4.93 -10.09 -7.36
C ARG A 71 6.42 -10.28 -7.03
N LYS A 72 7.30 -10.32 -8.04
CA LYS A 72 8.76 -10.43 -7.84
C LYS A 72 9.32 -9.18 -7.17
N GLN A 73 8.94 -7.99 -7.61
CA GLN A 73 9.38 -6.72 -7.00
C GLN A 73 8.86 -6.58 -5.56
N LEU A 74 7.61 -6.97 -5.31
CA LEU A 74 7.03 -7.01 -3.96
C LEU A 74 7.81 -7.96 -3.02
N LEU A 75 8.21 -9.13 -3.54
CA LEU A 75 9.01 -10.08 -2.76
C LEU A 75 10.42 -9.53 -2.47
N GLU A 76 11.06 -8.91 -3.47
CA GLU A 76 12.39 -8.31 -3.32
C GLU A 76 12.39 -7.18 -2.31
N SER A 77 11.29 -6.44 -2.15
CA SER A 77 11.21 -5.33 -1.20
C SER A 77 11.07 -5.75 0.26
N MET A 78 10.85 -7.05 0.52
CA MET A 78 10.79 -7.64 1.86
C MET A 78 12.05 -8.44 2.23
N ARG A 79 12.93 -8.70 1.26
CA ARG A 79 14.22 -9.39 1.47
C ARG A 79 15.27 -8.40 1.96
#